data_AF-A0A3D3XB00-F1
#
_entry.id   AF-A0A3D3XB00-F1
#
_cell.length_a   1.000
_cell.length_b   1.000
_cell.length_c   1.000
_cell.angle_alpha   90.00
_cell.angle_beta   90.00
_cell.angle_gamma   90.00
#
_symmetry.space_group_name_H-M   'P 1'
#
loop_
_entity.id
_entity.type
_entity.pdbx_description
1 polymer ?
#
loop_
_entity_poly.entity_id
_entity_poly.type
_entity_poly.pdbx_seq_one_letter_code
_entity_poly.pdbx_strand_id
1 'polypeptide(L)' 'MPDTNYNNIKIGIVGLGLVAEPNLKGYRSHPNAEVVAVCDVDISEAKKFSKKHDIAN' A
#
# COMPACT_ATOMS: atom_id res chain seq x y z
N MET A 1 -3.70 -23.74 -6.71
CA MET A 1 -4.40 -22.44 -6.66
C MET A 1 -5.15 -22.32 -7.98
N PRO A 2 -6.46 -22.08 -8.01
CA PRO A 2 -7.18 -21.93 -9.27
C PRO A 2 -6.61 -20.74 -10.05
N ASP A 3 -6.60 -20.84 -11.37
CA ASP A 3 -6.14 -19.80 -12.31
C ASP A 3 -7.14 -18.63 -12.37
N THR A 4 -7.35 -17.93 -11.26
CA THR A 4 -8.17 -16.73 -11.24
C THR A 4 -7.35 -15.54 -11.74
N ASN A 5 -7.74 -15.03 -12.91
CA ASN A 5 -7.14 -13.87 -13.54
C ASN A 5 -7.61 -12.59 -12.81
N TYR A 6 -7.00 -12.27 -11.67
CA TYR A 6 -7.30 -11.05 -10.94
C TYR A 6 -6.57 -9.86 -11.57
N ASN A 7 -7.28 -9.15 -12.45
CA ASN A 7 -6.81 -7.87 -12.95
C ASN A 7 -7.00 -6.79 -11.87
N ASN A 8 -5.91 -6.12 -11.52
CA ASN A 8 -5.85 -4.97 -10.62
C ASN A 8 -6.35 -5.21 -9.18
N ILE A 9 -5.57 -5.95 -8.40
CA ILE A 9 -5.76 -6.12 -6.95
C ILE A 9 -5.49 -4.79 -6.24
N LYS A 10 -6.52 -4.30 -5.54
CA LYS A 10 -6.42 -3.11 -4.68
C LYS A 10 -5.93 -3.48 -3.29
N ILE A 11 -4.92 -2.78 -2.80
CA ILE A 11 -4.26 -3.02 -1.53
C ILE A 11 -4.41 -1.81 -0.61
N GLY A 12 -4.75 -2.08 0.65
CA GLY A 12 -4.57 -1.15 1.76
C GLY A 12 -3.39 -1.60 2.64
N ILE A 13 -2.50 -0.68 3.03
CA ILE A 13 -1.43 -0.96 3.99
C ILE A 13 -1.85 -0.46 5.37
N VAL A 14 -1.90 -1.36 6.35
CA VAL A 14 -2.23 -1.05 7.75
C VAL A 14 -0.96 -1.13 8.59
N GLY A 15 -0.59 -0.02 9.24
CA GLY A 15 0.65 0.12 9.97
C GLY A 15 1.81 0.53 9.07
N LEU A 16 2.44 1.64 9.42
CA LEU A 16 3.44 2.36 8.64
C LEU A 16 4.83 2.36 9.31
N GLY A 17 5.09 1.32 10.08
CA GLY A 17 6.40 1.05 10.66
C GLY A 17 7.43 0.55 9.63
N LEU A 18 8.49 -0.09 10.13
CA LEU A 18 9.70 -0.44 9.38
C LEU A 18 9.47 -1.15 8.02
N VAL A 19 8.40 -1.93 7.90
CA VAL A 19 8.13 -2.78 6.73
C VAL A 19 7.23 -2.12 5.68
N ALA A 20 6.65 -0.96 5.95
CA ALA A 20 5.71 -0.32 5.03
C ALA A 20 6.36 0.09 3.71
N GLU A 21 7.58 0.63 3.75
CA GLU A 21 8.34 1.02 2.56
C GLU A 21 8.70 -0.20 1.67
N PRO A 22 9.30 -1.30 2.19
CA PRO A 22 9.50 -2.52 1.42
C PRO A 22 8.20 -3.11 0.85
N ASN A 23 7.10 -3.13 1.62
CA ASN A 23 5.81 -3.64 1.15
C ASN A 23 5.25 -2.79 0.00
N LEU A 24 5.25 -1.47 0.15
CA LEU A 24 4.82 -0.56 -0.92
C LEU A 24 5.65 -0.77 -2.19
N LYS A 25 6.97 -0.88 -2.08
CA LYS A 25 7.86 -1.16 -3.21
C LYS A 25 7.53 -2.50 -3.88
N GLY A 26 7.29 -3.54 -3.08
CA GLY A 26 6.87 -4.85 -3.56
C GLY A 26 5.59 -4.78 -4.38
N TYR A 27 4.54 -4.16 -3.84
CA TYR A 27 3.26 -4.02 -4.55
C TYR A 27 3.40 -3.19 -5.83
N ARG A 28 4.09 -2.04 -5.79
CA ARG A 28 4.31 -1.19 -6.97
C ARG A 28 5.10 -1.88 -8.08
N SER A 29 5.88 -2.92 -7.76
CA SER A 29 6.63 -3.68 -8.74
C SER A 29 5.79 -4.72 -9.50
N HIS A 30 4.57 -5.02 -9.03
CA HIS A 30 3.71 -6.01 -9.66
C HIS A 30 2.66 -5.33 -10.57
N PRO A 31 2.57 -5.68 -11.87
CA PRO A 31 1.64 -5.03 -12.81
C PRO A 31 0.15 -5.09 -12.46
N ASN A 32 -0.27 -6.01 -11.60
CA ASN A 32 -1.67 -6.22 -11.24
C ASN A 32 -1.97 -5.78 -9.80
N ALA A 33 -1.12 -4.95 -9.20
CA ALA A 33 -1.27 -4.49 -7.83
C ALA A 33 -1.30 -2.96 -7.75
N GLU A 34 -2.28 -2.42 -7.04
CA GLU A 34 -2.45 -0.99 -6.82
C GLU A 34 -2.65 -0.72 -5.32
N VAL A 35 -1.72 0.01 -4.71
CA VAL A 35 -1.89 0.46 -3.32
C VAL A 35 -2.76 1.71 -3.33
N VAL A 36 -3.97 1.61 -2.80
CA VAL A 36 -4.99 2.66 -2.88
C VAL A 36 -5.21 3.40 -1.56
N ALA A 37 -4.77 2.83 -0.45
CA ALA A 37 -4.93 3.42 0.87
C ALA A 37 -3.82 3.01 1.83
N VAL A 38 -3.53 3.87 2.81
CA VAL A 38 -2.67 3.60 3.95
C VAL A 38 -3.36 4.00 5.24
N CYS A 39 -3.03 3.37 6.36
CA CYS A 39 -3.43 3.89 7.68
C CYS A 39 -2.41 3.52 8.75
N ASP A 40 -2.40 4.30 9.82
CA ASP A 40 -1.64 4.04 11.03
C ASP A 40 -2.42 4.56 12.25
N VAL A 41 -2.13 4.02 13.43
CA VAL A 41 -2.67 4.54 14.69
C VAL A 41 -2.13 5.95 14.99
N ASP A 42 -0.92 6.25 14.52
CA ASP A 42 -0.36 7.61 14.51
C ASP A 42 -0.75 8.34 13.22
N ILE A 43 -1.71 9.25 13.34
CA ILE A 43 -2.20 10.07 12.22
C ILE A 43 -1.11 10.94 11.56
N SER A 44 -0.05 11.30 12.31
CA SER A 44 1.08 12.05 11.77
C SER A 44 1.87 11.20 10.78
N GLU A 45 2.18 9.95 11.13
CA GLU A 45 2.86 9.02 10.24
C GLU A 45 1.99 8.64 9.03
N ALA A 46 0.68 8.44 9.22
CA ALA A 46 -0.27 8.22 8.13
C ALA A 46 -0.26 9.36 7.10
N LYS A 47 -0.38 10.61 7.54
CA LYS A 47 -0.36 11.79 6.66
C LYS A 47 0.99 11.98 5.96
N LYS A 48 2.08 11.77 6.68
CA LYS A 48 3.45 11.88 6.15
C LYS A 48 3.70 10.85 5.04
N PHE A 49 3.30 9.60 5.27
CA PHE A 49 3.45 8.53 4.29
C PHE A 49 2.56 8.76 3.07
N SER A 50 1.29 9.12 3.29
CA SER A 50 0.35 9.48 2.22
C SER A 50 0.90 10.58 1.33
N LYS A 51 1.35 11.69 1.92
CA LYS A 51 1.94 12.80 1.17
C LYS A 51 3.23 12.40 0.44
N LYS A 52 4.08 11.59 1.06
CA LYS A 52 5.35 11.15 0.46
C LYS A 52 5.13 10.29 -0.78
N HIS A 53 4.10 9.45 -0.76
CA HIS A 53 3.87 8.42 -1.77
C HIS A 53 2.68 8.68 -2.68
N ASP A 54 1.92 9.76 -2.45
CA ASP A 54 0.70 10.09 -3.17
C ASP A 54 -0.37 8.98 -3.10
N ILE A 55 -0.71 8.58 -1.85
CA ILE A 55 -1.68 7.52 -1.56
C ILE A 55 -2.67 8.06 -0.51
N ALA A 56 -3.95 7.73 -0.60
CA ALA A 56 -4.94 8.16 0.38
C ALA A 56 -4.64 7.61 1.80
N ASN A 57 -4.93 8.39 2.85
CA ASN A 57 -4.79 7.99 4.25
C ASN A 57 -6.02 8.30 5.11
#